data_AF-A0A834Z8A1-F1
#
_entry.id   AF-A0A834Z8A1-F1
#
_cell.length_a   1.000
_cell.length_b   1.000
_cell.length_c   1.000
_cell.angle_alpha   90.00
_cell.angle_beta   90.00
_cell.angle_gamma   90.00
#
_symmetry.space_group_name_H-M   'P 1'
#
loop_
_entity.id
_entity.type
_entity.pdbx_description
1 polymer ?
#
loop_
_entity_poly.entity_id
_entity_poly.type
_entity_poly.pdbx_seq_one_letter_code
_entity_poly.pdbx_strand_id
1 'polypeptide(L)' 'MPLIIVVEENETVLDDTPDKLGIEAVKVSNYWEGVGVVAAHKAGVDPTSLRRNGINNIGCTSILSPNGSRRFDS' A
#
# COMPACT_ATOMS: atom_id res chain seq x y z
N MET A 1 -11.19 1.52 -17.25
CA MET A 1 -10.23 2.65 -17.26
C MET A 1 -8.85 2.12 -16.91
N PRO A 2 -7.79 2.55 -17.61
CA PRO A 2 -6.43 2.15 -17.29
C PRO A 2 -5.99 2.75 -15.95
N LEU A 3 -5.28 1.97 -15.13
CA LEU A 3 -4.63 2.45 -13.90
C LEU A 3 -3.17 2.78 -14.21
N ILE A 4 -2.82 4.06 -14.11
CA ILE A 4 -1.45 4.55 -14.33
C ILE A 4 -0.84 4.88 -12.96
N ILE A 5 0.32 4.29 -12.68
CA ILE A 5 1.03 4.46 -11.41
C ILE A 5 2.39 5.07 -11.71
N VAL A 6 2.73 6.14 -11.00
CA VAL A 6 4.03 6.81 -11.10
C VAL A 6 4.75 6.65 -9.78
N VAL A 7 5.95 6.07 -9.83
CA VAL A 7 6.77 5.81 -8.64
C VAL A 7 7.83 6.89 -8.54
N GLU A 8 7.77 7.71 -7.50
CA GLU A 8 8.69 8.83 -7.26
C GLU A 8 10.13 8.36 -6.97
N GLU A 9 10.29 7.16 -6.40
CA GLU A 9 11.62 6.53 -6.18
C GLU A 9 12.40 6.33 -7.49
N ASN A 10 11.73 6.35 -8.65
CA ASN A 10 12.38 6.16 -9.93
C ASN A 10 12.88 7.51 -10.48
N GLU A 11 14.14 7.86 -10.19
CA GLU A 11 14.81 8.98 -10.84
C GLU A 11 15.07 8.65 -12.32
N THR A 12 14.34 9.29 -13.23
CA THR A 12 14.55 9.11 -14.67
C THR A 12 15.13 10.37 -15.30
N VAL A 13 15.97 10.19 -16.33
CA VAL A 13 16.64 11.29 -17.05
C VAL A 13 15.64 12.30 -17.66
N LEU A 14 14.40 11.87 -17.92
CA LEU A 14 13.29 12.76 -18.26
C LEU A 14 12.60 13.23 -16.96
N ASP A 15 12.78 14.49 -16.60
CA ASP A 15 12.11 15.15 -15.48
C ASP A 15 10.66 15.56 -15.84
N ASP A 16 9.97 14.71 -16.60
CA ASP A 16 8.58 14.94 -17.00
C ASP A 16 7.64 14.29 -15.99
N THR A 17 6.99 15.14 -15.20
CA THR A 17 5.97 14.69 -14.25
C THR A 17 4.70 14.31 -15.01
N PRO A 18 3.90 13.35 -14.51
CA PRO A 18 2.60 12.99 -15.10
C PRO A 18 1.67 14.21 -15.28
N ASP A 19 1.82 15.24 -14.44
CA ASP A 19 1.06 16.49 -14.54
C ASP A 19 1.39 17.27 -15.83
N LYS A 20 2.66 17.25 -16.28
CA LYS A 20 3.09 17.89 -17.53
C LYS A 20 2.49 17.21 -18.76
N LEU A 21 2.16 15.92 -18.63
CA LEU A 21 1.59 15.11 -19.71
C LEU A 21 0.05 15.07 -19.69
N GLY A 22 -0.59 15.71 -18.71
CA GLY A 22 -2.05 15.69 -18.55
C GLY A 22 -2.60 14.29 -18.24
N ILE A 23 -1.76 13.41 -17.69
CA ILE A 23 -2.12 12.03 -17.40
C ILE A 23 -2.64 11.95 -15.96
N GLU A 24 -3.88 11.49 -15.79
CA GLU A 24 -4.41 11.17 -14.47
C GLU A 24 -3.73 9.90 -13.95
N ALA A 25 -2.80 10.08 -13.00
CA ALA A 25 -1.97 9.01 -12.47
C ALA A 25 -1.92 9.02 -10.94
N VAL A 26 -1.81 7.83 -10.35
CA VAL A 26 -1.59 7.65 -8.91
C VAL A 26 -0.09 7.72 -8.62
N LYS A 27 0.36 8.81 -7.99
CA LYS A 27 1.76 8.99 -7.56
C LYS A 27 2.04 8.23 -6.26
N VAL A 28 3.05 7.37 -6.24
CA VAL A 28 3.46 6.58 -5.06
C VAL A 28 4.93 6.84 -4.75
N SER A 29 5.30 6.80 -3.47
CA SER A 29 6.66 7.13 -3.03
C SER A 29 7.66 6.00 -3.25
N ASN A 30 7.20 4.75 -3.37
CA ASN A 30 8.05 3.58 -3.62
C ASN A 30 7.25 2.43 -4.27
N TYR A 31 7.96 1.40 -4.73
CA TYR A 31 7.35 0.26 -5.41
C TYR A 31 6.37 -0.55 -4.54
N TRP A 32 6.59 -0.63 -3.22
CA TRP A 32 5.69 -1.36 -2.32
C TRP A 32 4.31 -0.71 -2.21
N GLU A 33 4.26 0.62 -2.21
CA GLU A 33 3.00 1.34 -2.29
C GLU A 33 2.32 1.10 -3.66
N GLY A 34 3.10 1.06 -4.74
CA GLY A 34 2.59 0.71 -6.08
C GLY A 34 1.91 -0.67 -6.11
N VAL A 35 2.50 -1.68 -5.46
CA VAL A 35 1.88 -3.01 -5.32
C VAL A 35 0.56 -2.93 -4.56
N GLY A 36 0.51 -2.16 -3.46
CA GLY A 36 -0.71 -1.94 -2.69
C GLY A 36 -1.83 -1.29 -3.51
N VAL A 37 -1.50 -0.26 -4.31
CA VAL A 37 -2.42 0.43 -5.22
C VAL A 37 -3.03 -0.54 -6.23
N VAL A 38 -2.23 -1.42 -6.83
CA VAL A 38 -2.72 -2.46 -7.76
C VAL A 38 -3.65 -3.45 -7.05
N ALA A 39 -3.29 -3.89 -5.84
CA ALA A 39 -4.11 -4.82 -5.06
C ALA A 39 -5.47 -4.21 -4.68
N ALA A 40 -5.50 -2.96 -4.20
CA ALA A 40 -6.73 -2.24 -3.88
C ALA A 40 -7.63 -2.09 -5.11
N HIS A 41 -7.07 -1.64 -6.23
CA HIS A 41 -7.82 -1.49 -7.48
C HIS A 41 -8.44 -2.81 -7.94
N LYS A 42 -7.68 -3.91 -7.88
CA LYS A 42 -8.17 -5.26 -8.22
C LYS A 42 -9.24 -5.76 -7.25
N ALA A 43 -9.20 -5.35 -5.99
CA ALA A 43 -10.20 -5.67 -4.98
C ALA A 43 -11.46 -4.80 -5.06
N GLY A 44 -11.51 -3.80 -5.97
CA GLY A 44 -12.59 -2.82 -6.03
C GLY A 44 -12.60 -1.82 -4.88
N VAL A 45 -11.48 -1.72 -4.16
CA VAL A 45 -11.27 -0.76 -3.06
C VAL A 45 -10.61 0.49 -3.63
N ASP A 46 -10.95 1.64 -3.07
CA ASP A 46 -10.30 2.90 -3.44
C ASP A 46 -8.76 2.79 -3.22
N PRO A 47 -7.94 3.02 -4.26
CA PRO A 47 -6.49 2.84 -4.17
C PRO A 47 -5.79 3.74 -3.16
N THR A 48 -6.41 4.83 -2.71
CA THR A 48 -5.85 5.71 -1.68
C THR A 48 -6.11 5.22 -0.26
N SER A 49 -7.05 4.30 -0.07
CA SER A 49 -7.47 3.78 1.24
C SER A 49 -6.40 2.95 1.96
N LEU A 50 -5.42 2.39 1.23
CA LEU A 50 -4.31 1.63 1.80
C LEU A 50 -3.09 2.51 2.16
N ARG A 51 -3.12 3.81 1.84
CA ARG A 51 -2.01 4.71 2.17
C ARG A 51 -1.88 4.87 3.66
N ARG A 52 -0.64 5.06 4.14
CA ARG A 52 -0.32 5.27 5.57
C ARG A 52 -1.18 6.35 6.26
N ASN A 53 -1.62 7.35 5.50
CA ASN A 53 -2.42 8.47 6.01
C ASN A 53 -3.94 8.22 5.91
N GLY A 54 -4.36 7.13 5.25
CA GLY A 54 -5.75 6.64 5.20
C GLY A 54 -6.02 5.51 6.19
N ILE A 55 -4.97 4.79 6.63
CA ILE A 55 -5.01 3.81 7.72
C ILE A 55 -4.79 4.46 9.09
N ASN A 56 -5.74 5.28 9.53
CA ASN A 56 -5.66 5.97 10.83
C ASN A 56 -5.78 5.00 12.02
N ASN A 57 -6.15 3.72 11.78
CA ASN A 57 -6.65 2.85 12.84
C ASN A 57 -6.46 1.33 12.63
N ILE A 58 -5.51 0.86 11.81
CA ILE A 58 -5.08 -0.54 11.93
C ILE A 58 -4.16 -0.65 13.15
N GLY A 59 -4.77 -0.61 14.34
CA GLY A 59 -4.10 -1.12 15.52
C GLY A 59 -3.67 -2.55 15.19
N CYS A 60 -2.36 -2.78 15.14
CA CYS A 60 -1.83 -4.14 15.20
C CYS A 60 -2.42 -4.75 16.46
N THR A 61 -3.45 -5.59 16.32
CA THR A 61 -3.76 -6.57 17.34
C THR A 61 -2.59 -7.52 17.30
N SER A 62 -1.56 -7.21 18.09
CA SER A 62 -0.62 -8.20 18.54
C SER A 62 -1.48 -9.33 19.08
N ILE A 63 -1.50 -10.46 18.35
CA ILE A 63 -2.03 -11.70 18.90
C ILE A 63 -1.01 -12.10 19.97
N LEU A 64 -1.04 -11.40 21.10
CA LEU A 64 -0.53 -11.91 22.36
C LEU A 64 -1.47 -13.05 22.69
N SER A 65 -1.08 -14.26 22.30
CA SER A 65 -1.72 -15.48 22.81
C SER A 65 -1.53 -15.49 24.33
N PRO A 66 -2.58 -15.35 25.15
CA PRO A 66 -2.45 -15.41 26.59
C PRO A 66 -2.56 -16.87 27.00
N ASN A 67 -1.41 -17.45 27.36
CA ASN A 67 -1.24 -18.57 28.28
C ASN A 67 -1.96 -19.90 27.99
N GLY A 68 -1.16 -20.96 27.84
CA GLY A 68 -1.58 -22.35 27.93
C GLY A 68 -0.54 -23.21 28.62
N SER A 69 -0.28 -22.95 29.91
CA SER A 69 0.42 -23.91 30.77
C SER A 69 -0.50 -25.12 31.01
N ARG A 70 -0.18 -26.27 30.43
CA ARG A 70 -0.66 -27.57 30.93
C ARG A 70 0.46 -28.60 30.86
N ARG A 71 0.93 -28.97 32.06
CA ARG A 71 1.63 -30.22 32.33
C ARG A 71 0.73 -31.38 31.88
N PHE A 72 1.31 -32.33 31.15
CA PHE A 72 0.95 -33.74 31.28
C PHE A 72 2.26 -34.53 31.19
N ASP A 73 2.65 -34.96 32.36
CA ASP A 73 3.47 -36.12 32.67
C ASP A 73 2.91 -37.39 32.02
N SER A 74 3.77 -38.13 31.32
CA SER A 74 3.74 -39.59 31.12
C SER A 74 5.14 -40.04 30.70
#